data_AF-A0A9Q0J337-F1
#
_entry.id   AF-A0A9Q0J337-F1
#
_cell.length_a   1.000
_cell.length_b   1.000
_cell.length_c   1.000
_cell.angle_alpha   90.00
_cell.angle_beta   90.00
_cell.angle_gamma   90.00
#
_symmetry.space_group_name_H-M   'P 1'
#
loop_
_entity.id
_entity.type
_entity.pdbx_description
1 polymer ?
#
loop_
_entity_poly.entity_id
_entity_poly.type
_entity_poly.pdbx_seq_one_letter_code
_entity_poly.pdbx_strand_id
1 'polypeptide(L)' 'MDERDVVSWNSLICGYQQCGMYKEVLGLFSSMQETGVEADLVTMVKVLLA' A
#
# COMPACT_ATOMS: atom_id res chain seq x y z
N MET A 1 -13.71 14.41 -4.52
CA MET A 1 -13.51 13.18 -3.73
C MET A 1 -12.22 12.56 -4.22
N ASP A 2 -11.52 11.82 -3.36
CA ASP A 2 -10.37 10.97 -3.71
C ASP A 2 -8.95 11.53 -3.54
N GLU A 3 -8.70 12.34 -2.50
CA GLU A 3 -7.35 12.30 -1.90
C GLU A 3 -7.31 11.12 -0.92
N ARG A 4 -6.84 9.96 -1.40
CA ARG A 4 -6.44 8.87 -0.51
C ARG A 4 -5.17 9.31 0.22
N ASP A 5 -5.28 9.49 1.53
CA ASP A 5 -4.14 9.77 2.39
C ASP A 5 -3.28 8.52 2.64
N VAL A 6 -2.09 8.71 3.22
CA VAL A 6 -1.16 7.63 3.58
C VAL A 6 -1.84 6.57 4.44
N VAL A 7 -2.72 6.98 5.36
CA VAL A 7 -3.43 6.06 6.27
C VAL A 7 -4.35 5.11 5.49
N SER A 8 -5.04 5.61 4.48
CA SER A 8 -5.91 4.83 3.60
C SER A 8 -5.14 3.80 2.79
N TRP A 9 -4.00 4.19 2.21
CA TRP A 9 -3.11 3.28 1.48
C TRP A 9 -2.53 2.20 2.39
N ASN A 10 -2.04 2.58 3.56
CA ASN A 10 -1.49 1.66 4.54
C ASN A 10 -2.54 0.62 4.98
N SER A 11 -3.79 1.04 5.15
CA SER A 11 -4.91 0.18 5.54
C SER A 11 -5.23 -0.84 4.44
N LEU A 12 -5.32 -0.40 3.18
CA LEU A 12 -5.51 -1.30 2.04
C LEU A 12 -4.35 -2.30 1.93
N ILE A 13 -3.10 -1.81 1.94
CA ILE A 13 -1.90 -2.65 1.81
C ILE A 13 -1.86 -3.73 2.90
N CYS A 14 -2.12 -3.42 4.18
CA CYS A 14 -2.18 -4.52 5.16
C CYS A 14 -3.39 -5.43 5.04
N GLY A 15 -4.55 -4.95 4.59
CA GLY A 15 -5.68 -5.82 4.30
C GLY A 15 -5.31 -6.90 3.28
N TYR A 16 -4.75 -6.50 2.14
CA TYR A 16 -4.33 -7.44 1.10
C TYR A 16 -3.15 -8.33 1.54
N GLN A 17 -2.18 -7.78 2.27
CA GLN A 17 -1.04 -8.55 2.79
C GLN A 17 -1.48 -9.64 3.78
N GLN A 18 -2.47 -9.36 4.64
CA GLN A 18 -3.03 -10.36 5.58
C GLN A 18 -3.80 -11.46 4.85
N CYS A 19 -4.38 -11.15 3.70
CA CYS A 19 -5.05 -12.13 2.83
C CYS A 19 -4.09 -12.91 1.92
N GLY A 20 -2.77 -12.65 1.97
CA GLY A 20 -1.79 -13.27 1.06
C GLY A 20 -1.90 -12.80 -0.39
N MET A 21 -2.55 -11.66 -0.62
CA MET A 21 -2.81 -11.08 -1.94
C MET A 21 -1.65 -10.17 -2.36
N TYR A 22 -0.49 -10.77 -2.59
CA TYR A 22 0.77 -10.05 -2.78
C TYR A 22 0.84 -9.24 -4.07
N LYS A 23 0.18 -9.70 -5.14
CA LYS A 23 0.09 -8.95 -6.40
C LYS A 23 -0.65 -7.64 -6.22
N GLU A 24 -1.72 -7.67 -5.43
CA GLU A 24 -2.56 -6.53 -5.11
C GLU A 24 -1.83 -5.55 -4.19
N VAL A 25 -1.03 -6.06 -3.24
CA VAL A 25 -0.12 -5.24 -2.42
C VAL A 25 0.85 -4.44 -3.30
N LEU A 26 1.52 -5.11 -4.26
CA LEU A 26 2.46 -4.45 -5.18
C LEU A 26 1.75 -3.46 -6.11
N GLY A 27 0.57 -3.81 -6.62
CA GLY A 27 -0.24 -2.92 -7.44
C GLY A 27 -0.67 -1.66 -6.69
N LEU A 28 -1.11 -1.80 -5.44
CA LEU A 28 -1.46 -0.66 -4.59
C LEU A 28 -0.24 0.21 -4.28
N PHE A 29 0.92 -0.40 -4.01
CA PHE A 29 2.15 0.35 -3.80
C PHE A 29 2.55 1.17 -5.04
N SER A 30 2.44 0.60 -6.25
CA SER A 30 2.67 1.33 -7.51
C SER A 30 1.72 2.52 -7.64
N SER A 31 0.42 2.30 -7.42
CA SER A 31 -0.57 3.39 -7.51
C SER A 31 -0.36 4.46 -6.43
N MET A 32 0.10 4.10 -5.23
CA MET A 32 0.47 5.05 -4.18
C MET A 32 1.59 5.98 -4.65
N GLN A 33 2.65 5.41 -5.26
CA GLN A 33 3.76 6.17 -5.83
C GLN A 33 3.33 7.06 -7.00
N GLU A 34 2.46 6.57 -7.89
CA GLU A 34 1.91 7.36 -9.01
C GLU A 34 1.08 8.56 -8.53
N THR A 35 0.42 8.44 -7.39
CA THR A 35 -0.30 9.56 -6.75
C THR A 35 0.59 10.54 -6.00
N GLY A 36 1.92 10.33 -5.99
CA GLY A 36 2.87 11.20 -5.29
C GLY A 36 2.82 11.06 -3.76
N VAL A 37 2.17 10.01 -3.25
CA VAL A 37 2.08 9.74 -1.81
C VAL A 37 3.31 8.96 -1.39
N GLU A 38 4.07 9.51 -0.44
CA GLU A 38 5.28 8.87 0.07
C GLU A 38 4.93 7.67 0.96
N ALA A 39 5.51 6.52 0.64
CA ALA A 39 5.37 5.32 1.46
C ALA A 39 6.19 5.45 2.75
N ASP A 40 5.57 5.15 3.88
CA ASP A 40 6.26 5.08 5.16
C ASP A 40 6.96 3.73 5.37
N LEU A 41 7.73 3.63 6.45
CA LEU A 41 8.43 2.39 6.84
C LEU A 41 7.46 1.21 7.01
N VAL A 42 6.24 1.45 7.48
CA VAL A 42 5.25 0.40 7.70
C VAL A 42 4.79 -0.18 6.36
N THR A 43 4.57 0.66 5.36
CA THR A 43 4.25 0.24 4.00
C THR A 43 5.42 -0.49 3.35
N MET A 44 6.65 0.01 3.50
CA MET A 44 7.83 -0.67 2.96
C MET A 44 8.02 -2.07 3.54
N VAL A 45 7.82 -2.26 4.85
CA VAL A 45 7.90 -3.59 5.48
C VAL A 45 6.82 -4.53 4.93
N LYS A 46 5.58 -4.05 4.77
CA LYS A 46 4.48 -4.88 4.24
C LYS A 46 4.70 -5.29 2.78
N VAL A 47 5.26 -4.38 1.98
CA VAL A 47 5.61 -4.65 0.58
C VAL A 47 6.77 -5.62 0.45
N LEU A 48 7.78 -5.55 1.34
CA LEU A 48 8.91 -6.48 1.35
C LEU A 48 8.54 -7.89 1.83
N LEU A 49 7.51 -8.00 2.68
CA LEU A 49 7.02 -9.27 3.22
C LEU A 49 5.90 -9.89 2.36
N ALA A 50 5.52 -9.24 1.26
CA ALA A 50 4.58 -9.73 0.27
C ALA A 50 5.30 -10.56 -0.80
#